data_AF-A0A449B5C0-F1
#
_entry.id   AF-A0A449B5C0-F1
#
_cell.length_a   1.000
_cell.length_b   1.000
_cell.length_c   1.000
_cell.angle_alpha   90.00
_cell.angle_beta   90.00
_cell.angle_gamma   90.00
#
_symmetry.space_group_name_H-M   'P 1'
#
loop_
_entity.id
_entity.type
_entity.pdbx_description
1 polymer ?
#
loop_
_entity_poly.entity_id
_entity_poly.type
_entity_poly.pdbx_seq_one_letter_code
_entity_poly.pdbx_strand_id
1 'polypeptide(L)'
;MKKPLKALKIKYLWFWIMGVILGLFIPFSLVDLIAKWNKFDLTQIILVITFTFAISIFFIFSLIYLILQIRIISKKRKLDKALKSLKKDEQLNKNEIKKIEIELNTINENYYKK
;
A
#
# COMPACT_ATOMS: atom_id res chain seq x y z
N MET A 1 20.50 -3.87 5.93
CA MET A 1 19.36 -3.17 6.55
C MET A 1 18.35 -2.79 5.47
N LYS A 2 17.15 -3.40 5.45
CA LYS A 2 16.07 -3.01 4.53
C LYS A 2 15.44 -1.73 5.07
N LYS A 3 15.49 -0.62 4.32
CA LYS A 3 14.87 0.65 4.72
C LYS A 3 13.37 0.41 4.97
N PRO A 4 12.81 0.86 6.11
CA PRO A 4 11.39 0.72 6.35
C PRO A 4 10.61 1.57 5.34
N LEU A 5 9.61 0.96 4.69
CA LEU A 5 8.74 1.69 3.76
C LEU A 5 7.88 2.69 4.55
N LYS A 6 8.11 4.00 4.35
CA LYS A 6 7.31 5.08 4.94
C LYS A 6 5.82 4.87 4.63
N ALA A 7 4.93 5.16 5.59
CA ALA A 7 3.49 5.03 5.42
C ALA A 7 2.93 5.96 4.32
N LEU A 8 2.04 5.42 3.49
CA LEU A 8 1.40 6.15 2.40
C LEU A 8 0.40 7.09 3.05
N LYS A 9 0.69 8.39 2.97
CA LYS A 9 -0.25 9.40 3.43
C LYS A 9 -1.54 9.23 2.65
N ILE A 10 -2.68 9.31 3.35
CA ILE A 10 -4.04 9.28 2.78
C ILE A 10 -4.17 10.25 1.59
N LYS A 11 -3.42 11.37 1.60
CA LYS A 11 -3.33 12.32 0.47
C LYS A 11 -2.93 11.68 -0.86
N TYR A 12 -2.14 10.61 -0.85
CA TYR A 12 -1.72 9.89 -2.06
C TYR A 12 -2.64 8.73 -2.42
N LEU A 13 -3.57 8.34 -1.54
CA LEU A 13 -4.56 7.30 -1.82
C LEU A 13 -5.46 7.71 -2.99
N TRP A 14 -5.83 8.99 -3.06
CA TRP A 14 -6.62 9.54 -4.17
C TRP A 14 -5.87 9.54 -5.49
N PHE A 15 -4.57 9.89 -5.47
CA PHE A 15 -3.70 9.81 -6.64
C PHE A 15 -3.59 8.37 -7.16
N TRP A 16 -3.65 7.43 -6.24
CA TRP A 16 -3.66 6.01 -6.52
C TRP A 16 -4.97 5.51 -7.11
N ILE A 17 -6.11 5.88 -6.53
CA ILE A 17 -7.44 5.57 -7.09
C ILE A 17 -7.55 6.14 -8.51
N MET A 18 -7.07 7.36 -8.74
CA MET A 18 -7.02 7.96 -10.07
C MET A 18 -6.09 7.20 -11.02
N GLY A 19 -4.93 6.75 -10.57
CA GLY A 19 -4.02 5.92 -11.37
C GLY A 19 -4.65 4.57 -11.77
N VAL A 20 -5.42 3.96 -10.87
CA VAL A 20 -6.20 2.74 -11.11
C VAL A 20 -7.31 2.96 -12.13
N ILE A 21 -8.09 4.03 -11.98
CA ILE A 21 -9.19 4.36 -12.89
C ILE A 21 -8.64 4.69 -14.28
N LEU A 22 -7.64 5.56 -14.37
CA LEU A 22 -6.99 5.91 -15.65
C LEU A 22 -6.33 4.68 -16.29
N GLY A 23 -5.69 3.84 -15.49
CA GLY A 23 -5.09 2.59 -15.96
C GLY A 23 -6.10 1.59 -16.54
N LEU A 24 -7.36 1.59 -16.09
CA LEU A 24 -8.40 0.75 -16.67
C LEU A 24 -9.12 1.41 -17.85
N PHE A 25 -9.32 2.74 -17.78
CA PHE A 25 -10.10 3.48 -18.76
C PHE A 25 -9.32 3.72 -20.06
N ILE A 26 -8.01 4.02 -19.96
CA ILE A 26 -7.17 4.33 -21.12
C ILE A 26 -7.03 3.12 -22.07
N PRO A 27 -6.71 1.89 -21.61
CA PRO A 27 -6.63 0.73 -22.50
C PRO A 27 -7.98 0.40 -23.15
N PHE A 28 -9.08 0.52 -22.41
CA PHE A 28 -10.42 0.25 -22.93
C PHE A 28 -10.81 1.25 -24.01
N SER A 29 -10.56 2.55 -23.78
CA SER A 29 -10.81 3.60 -24.76
C SER A 29 -9.95 3.45 -26.02
N LEU A 30 -8.69 3.04 -25.88
CA LEU A 30 -7.80 2.76 -27.01
C LEU A 30 -8.28 1.57 -27.81
N VAL A 31 -8.65 0.47 -27.16
CA VAL A 31 -9.17 -0.72 -27.85
C VAL A 31 -10.48 -0.42 -28.60
N ASP A 32 -11.40 0.35 -28.01
CA ASP A 32 -12.64 0.77 -28.69
C ASP A 32 -12.36 1.71 -29.90
N LEU A 33 -11.38 2.61 -29.76
CA LEU A 33 -10.96 3.50 -30.85
C LEU A 33 -10.32 2.72 -32.00
N ILE A 34 -9.47 1.73 -31.69
CA ILE A 34 -8.80 0.88 -32.68
C ILE A 34 -9.78 -0.11 -33.30
N ALA A 35 -10.74 -0.65 -32.55
CA ALA A 35 -11.78 -1.55 -33.10
C ALA A 35 -12.69 -0.85 -34.13
N LYS A 36 -12.91 0.46 -33.97
CA LYS A 36 -13.63 1.29 -34.96
C LYS A 36 -12.83 1.58 -36.24
N TRP A 37 -11.50 1.50 -36.18
CA TRP A 37 -10.61 1.81 -37.29
C TRP A 37 -9.95 0.52 -37.78
N ASN A 38 -10.52 -0.09 -38.82
CA ASN A 38 -10.22 -1.43 -39.35
C ASN A 38 -8.81 -1.62 -39.96
N LYS A 39 -7.75 -1.13 -39.31
CA LYS A 39 -6.33 -1.32 -39.63
C LYS A 39 -5.55 -1.42 -38.31
N PHE A 40 -5.66 -2.57 -37.66
CA PHE A 40 -4.86 -2.88 -36.48
C PHE A 40 -3.39 -3.03 -36.92
N ASP A 41 -2.58 -2.00 -36.63
CA ASP A 41 -1.13 -2.05 -36.86
C ASP A 41 -0.46 -2.81 -35.70
N LEU A 42 0.52 -3.66 -36.01
CA LEU A 42 1.16 -4.56 -35.03
C LEU A 42 1.78 -3.78 -33.86
N THR A 43 2.23 -2.56 -34.15
CA THR A 43 2.76 -1.58 -33.19
C THR A 43 1.74 -1.15 -32.14
N GLN A 44 0.47 -1.00 -32.50
CA GLN A 44 -0.60 -0.63 -31.58
C GLN A 44 -0.95 -1.78 -30.62
N ILE A 45 -0.93 -3.02 -31.11
CA ILE A 45 -1.14 -4.22 -30.28
C ILE A 45 -0.05 -4.32 -29.21
N ILE A 46 1.22 -4.18 -29.63
CA ILE A 46 2.36 -4.21 -28.71
C ILE A 46 2.23 -3.11 -27.66
N LEU A 47 1.87 -1.88 -28.06
CA LEU A 47 1.69 -0.75 -27.15
C LEU A 47 0.62 -1.03 -26.09
N VAL A 48 -0.55 -1.55 -26.49
CA VAL A 48 -1.63 -1.90 -25.56
C VAL A 48 -1.19 -3.00 -24.58
N ILE A 49 -0.50 -4.04 -25.06
CA ILE A 49 0.01 -5.12 -24.21
C ILE A 49 1.03 -4.59 -23.20
N THR A 50 2.02 -3.82 -23.66
CA THR A 50 3.06 -3.25 -22.77
C THR A 50 2.45 -2.31 -21.73
N PHE A 51 1.50 -1.47 -22.12
CA PHE A 51 0.82 -0.55 -21.20
C PHE A 51 -0.03 -1.31 -20.17
N THR A 52 -0.79 -2.32 -20.59
CA THR A 52 -1.57 -3.19 -19.69
C THR A 52 -0.68 -3.93 -18.71
N PHE A 53 0.49 -4.39 -19.15
CA PHE A 53 1.47 -5.06 -18.29
C PHE A 53 2.08 -4.10 -17.26
N ALA A 54 2.44 -2.88 -17.67
CA ALA A 54 2.94 -1.85 -16.76
C ALA A 54 1.91 -1.46 -15.68
N ILE A 55 0.63 -1.33 -16.07
CA ILE A 55 -0.48 -1.09 -15.12
C ILE A 55 -0.62 -2.26 -14.16
N SER A 56 -0.60 -3.50 -14.66
CA SER A 56 -0.73 -4.71 -13.82
C SER A 56 0.39 -4.80 -12.79
N ILE A 57 1.63 -4.52 -13.19
CA ILE A 57 2.78 -4.44 -12.29
C ILE A 57 2.56 -3.36 -11.23
N PHE A 58 2.10 -2.17 -11.65
CA PHE A 58 1.77 -1.09 -10.72
C PHE A 58 0.73 -1.55 -9.69
N PHE A 59 -0.35 -2.23 -10.11
CA PHE A 59 -1.38 -2.78 -9.21
C PHE A 59 -0.85 -3.86 -8.26
N ILE A 60 0.07 -4.71 -8.71
CA ILE A 60 0.64 -5.75 -7.85
C ILE A 60 1.49 -5.11 -6.74
N PHE A 61 2.42 -4.21 -7.10
CA PHE A 61 3.23 -3.50 -6.10
C PHE A 61 2.38 -2.68 -5.15
N SER A 62 1.35 -2.09 -5.71
CA SER A 62 0.30 -1.40 -5.01
C SER A 62 -0.39 -2.28 -3.95
N LEU A 63 -0.94 -3.41 -4.36
CA LEU A 63 -1.63 -4.33 -3.44
C LEU A 63 -0.69 -4.83 -2.33
N ILE A 64 0.54 -5.18 -2.68
CA ILE A 64 1.59 -5.58 -1.72
C ILE A 64 1.80 -4.49 -0.68
N TYR A 65 1.94 -3.25 -1.15
CA TYR A 65 2.14 -2.10 -0.28
C TYR A 65 0.94 -1.89 0.67
N LEU A 66 -0.28 -1.98 0.15
CA LEU A 66 -1.52 -1.85 0.95
C LEU A 66 -1.59 -2.93 2.04
N ILE A 67 -1.30 -4.19 1.68
CA ILE A 67 -1.30 -5.32 2.63
C ILE A 67 -0.27 -5.10 3.73
N LEU A 68 0.93 -4.61 3.40
CA LEU A 68 1.95 -4.27 4.39
C LEU A 68 1.45 -3.21 5.37
N GLN A 69 0.79 -2.14 4.89
CA GLN A 69 0.21 -1.11 5.75
C GLN A 69 -0.87 -1.67 6.67
N ILE A 70 -1.78 -2.49 6.14
CA ILE A 70 -2.83 -3.13 6.94
C ILE A 70 -2.22 -3.99 8.05
N ARG A 71 -1.17 -4.77 7.75
CA ARG A 71 -0.46 -5.58 8.74
C ARG A 71 0.17 -4.71 9.83
N ILE A 72 0.83 -3.60 9.48
CA ILE A 72 1.45 -2.68 10.44
C ILE A 72 0.38 -2.04 11.34
N ILE A 73 -0.73 -1.58 10.77
CA ILE A 73 -1.85 -1.00 11.51
C ILE A 73 -2.47 -2.03 12.46
N SER A 74 -2.68 -3.27 11.99
CA SER A 74 -3.23 -4.36 12.82
C SER A 74 -2.29 -4.70 13.99
N LYS A 75 -0.99 -4.80 13.72
CA LYS A 75 0.03 -5.04 14.75
C LYS A 75 0.06 -3.92 15.79
N LYS A 76 0.04 -2.66 15.35
CA LYS A 76 -0.04 -1.48 16.24
C LYS A 76 -1.27 -1.54 17.15
N ARG A 77 -2.46 -1.79 16.57
CA ARG A 77 -3.71 -1.90 17.36
C ARG A 77 -3.65 -3.02 18.41
N LYS A 78 -3.05 -4.16 18.09
CA LYS A 78 -2.88 -5.26 19.05
C LYS A 78 -1.94 -4.87 20.19
N LEU A 79 -0.82 -4.21 19.88
CA LEU A 79 0.14 -3.70 20.86
C LEU A 79 -0.50 -2.62 21.75
N ASP A 80 -1.25 -1.68 21.18
CA ASP A 80 -1.98 -0.65 21.96
C ASP A 80 -3.01 -1.27 22.92
N LYS A 81 -3.73 -2.31 22.48
CA LYS A 81 -4.66 -3.06 23.34
C LYS A 81 -3.94 -3.79 24.48
N ALA A 82 -2.83 -4.45 24.17
CA ALA A 82 -2.01 -5.14 25.16
C ALA A 82 -1.38 -4.16 26.17
N LEU A 83 -0.90 -3.01 25.71
CA LEU A 83 -0.41 -1.94 26.58
C LEU A 83 -1.51 -1.48 27.55
N LYS A 84 -2.74 -1.27 27.05
CA LYS A 84 -3.87 -0.83 27.85
C LYS A 84 -4.30 -1.87 28.89
N SER A 85 -4.20 -3.17 28.58
CA SER A 85 -4.48 -4.22 29.57
C SER A 85 -3.37 -4.32 30.62
N LEU A 86 -2.11 -4.27 30.20
CA LEU A 86 -0.96 -4.42 31.11
C LEU A 86 -0.80 -3.22 32.05
N LYS A 87 -1.18 -2.02 31.60
CA LYS A 87 -1.22 -0.81 32.46
C LYS A 87 -2.25 -0.87 33.59
N LYS A 88 -3.18 -1.83 33.59
CA LYS A 88 -4.08 -2.04 34.74
C LYS A 88 -3.33 -2.57 35.97
N ASP A 89 -2.31 -3.40 35.75
CA ASP A 89 -1.46 -4.00 36.78
C ASP A 89 0.00 -3.60 36.55
N GLU A 90 0.25 -2.29 36.50
CA GLU A 90 1.50 -1.70 36.02
C GLU A 90 2.74 -2.09 36.86
N GLN A 91 2.57 -2.34 38.17
CA GLN A 91 3.67 -2.78 39.04
C GLN A 91 4.14 -4.21 38.73
N LEU A 92 3.23 -5.12 38.38
CA LEU A 92 3.55 -6.52 38.05
C LEU A 92 4.10 -6.64 36.62
N ASN A 93 3.60 -5.81 35.70
CA ASN A 93 3.86 -5.94 34.27
C ASN A 93 4.86 -4.90 33.72
N LYS A 94 5.60 -4.21 34.58
CA LYS A 94 6.49 -3.09 34.22
C LYS A 94 7.50 -3.43 33.12
N ASN A 95 8.02 -4.66 33.11
CA ASN A 95 8.95 -5.14 32.10
C ASN A 95 8.27 -5.39 30.74
N GLU A 96 7.06 -5.95 30.75
CA GLU A 96 6.27 -6.15 29.52
C GLU A 96 5.78 -4.83 28.93
N ILE A 97 5.38 -3.87 29.76
CA ILE A 97 4.99 -2.53 29.33
C ILE A 97 6.16 -1.85 28.61
N LYS A 98 7.36 -1.85 29.20
CA LYS A 98 8.57 -1.31 28.55
C LYS A 98 8.85 -1.97 27.20
N LYS A 99 8.70 -3.30 27.12
CA LYS A 99 8.93 -4.04 25.86
C LYS A 99 7.95 -3.60 24.77
N ILE A 100 6.67 -3.47 25.10
CA ILE A 100 5.64 -3.03 24.16
C ILE A 100 5.82 -1.56 23.76
N GLU A 101 6.20 -0.67 24.68
CA GLU A 101 6.48 0.74 24.37
C GLU A 101 7.68 0.88 23.40
N ILE A 102 8.74 0.09 23.58
CA ILE A 102 9.87 0.05 22.63
C ILE A 102 9.41 -0.41 21.25
N GLU A 103 8.57 -1.43 21.17
CA GLU A 103 8.07 -1.95 19.90
C GLU A 103 7.14 -0.94 19.20
N LEU A 104 6.26 -0.26 19.95
CA LEU A 104 5.41 0.83 19.45
C LEU A 104 6.22 2.02 18.97
N ASN A 105 7.25 2.43 19.71
CA ASN A 105 8.15 3.50 19.31
C ASN A 105 8.88 3.12 18.03
N THR A 106 9.41 1.90 17.93
CA THR A 106 10.06 1.41 16.71
C THR A 106 9.13 1.44 15.49
N ILE A 107 7.84 1.08 15.67
CA ILE A 107 6.83 1.18 14.61
C ILE A 107 6.59 2.65 14.23
N ASN A 108 6.45 3.54 15.21
CA ASN A 108 6.24 4.96 14.95
C ASN A 108 7.46 5.60 14.25
N GLU A 109 8.68 5.27 14.65
CA GLU A 109 9.91 5.79 14.03
C GLU A 109 10.05 5.34 12.58
N ASN A 110 9.85 4.04 12.34
CA ASN A 110 10.09 3.45 11.02
C ASN A 110 8.99 3.78 10.00
N TYR A 111 7.74 3.95 10.44
CA TYR A 111 6.60 4.08 9.53
C TYR A 111 5.91 5.44 9.56
N TYR A 112 6.01 6.21 10.66
CA TYR A 112 5.23 7.43 10.88
C TYR A 112 6.06 8.69 11.17
N LYS A 113 7.34 8.57 11.51
CA LYS A 113 8.22 9.73 11.77
C LYS A 113 8.67 10.36 10.45
N LYS A 114 8.55 11.69 10.40
CA LYS A 114 8.67 12.54 9.21
C LYS A 114 10.06 12.44 8.58
#